data_AF-A0A2S9FJ10-F1
#
_entry.id   AF-A0A2S9FJ10-F1
#
_cell.length_a   1.000
_cell.length_b   1.000
_cell.length_c   1.000
_cell.angle_alpha   90.00
_cell.angle_beta   90.00
_cell.angle_gamma   90.00
#
_symmetry.space_group_name_H-M   'P 1'
#
loop_
_entity.id
_entity.type
_entity.pdbx_description
1 polymer ?
#
loop_
_entity_poly.entity_id
_entity_poly.type
_entity_poly.pdbx_seq_one_letter_code
_entity_poly.pdbx_strand_id
1 'polypeptide(L)'
;MRTLVAALTAAGVSVCLAAAPAVVAQPAAAPAPSACVDLSGTVDADKICRVHTETPSYRLDYTLPVDYPDQPALTAYLTQTRDGFVNVAGMPGSWNLPYVLDAKGTGYRTGLDDGGTRSV
;
A
#
# COMPACT_ATOMS: atom_id res chain seq x y z
N MET A 1 -17.00 52.52 30.68
CA MET A 1 -18.32 53.12 31.00
C MET A 1 -19.10 53.20 29.69
N ARG A 2 -19.97 52.23 29.45
CA ARG A 2 -21.45 52.33 29.44
C ARG A 2 -22.00 52.76 28.07
N THR A 3 -22.30 51.78 27.20
CA THR A 3 -23.64 51.24 26.82
C THR A 3 -24.28 52.03 25.67
N LEU A 4 -24.81 51.39 24.62
CA LEU A 4 -26.18 50.85 24.59
C LEU A 4 -26.37 49.70 23.57
N VAL A 5 -27.21 48.76 23.98
CA VAL A 5 -27.79 47.62 23.25
C VAL A 5 -29.06 48.08 22.52
N ALA A 6 -29.36 47.50 21.35
CA ALA A 6 -30.73 47.39 20.83
C ALA A 6 -30.88 46.08 20.05
N ALA A 7 -31.97 45.38 20.32
CA ALA A 7 -32.28 44.01 19.94
C ALA A 7 -33.51 43.94 19.02
N LEU A 8 -33.84 42.72 18.59
CA LEU A 8 -35.08 42.22 17.94
C LEU A 8 -35.19 42.47 16.41
N THR A 9 -35.63 41.54 15.55
CA THR A 9 -36.69 40.50 15.67
C THR A 9 -36.43 39.31 14.73
N ALA A 10 -37.06 38.16 15.05
CA ALA A 10 -37.03 36.90 14.32
C ALA A 10 -38.19 36.76 13.30
N ALA A 11 -37.95 36.05 12.19
CA ALA A 11 -38.87 35.22 11.40
C ALA A 11 -38.06 34.66 10.21
N GLY A 12 -37.99 33.38 9.84
CA GLY A 12 -38.85 32.24 10.13
C GLY A 12 -39.33 31.63 8.80
N VAL A 13 -38.45 30.98 8.04
CA VAL A 13 -38.81 29.97 7.00
C VAL A 13 -37.59 29.06 6.80
N SER A 14 -37.65 27.81 7.28
CA SER A 14 -36.72 26.77 6.83
C SER A 14 -37.52 25.54 6.44
N VAL A 15 -37.44 25.28 5.14
CA VAL A 15 -38.10 24.28 4.31
C VAL A 15 -38.12 22.88 4.90
N CYS A 16 -39.21 22.17 4.62
CA CYS A 16 -39.53 20.80 4.97
C CYS A 16 -38.36 19.82 4.78
N LEU A 17 -38.16 19.00 5.82
CA LEU A 17 -37.18 17.93 5.91
C LEU A 17 -37.59 16.77 4.96
N ALA A 18 -37.03 16.72 3.76
CA ALA A 18 -37.00 15.50 2.96
C ALA A 18 -35.73 14.71 3.36
N ALA A 19 -35.90 13.72 4.24
CA ALA A 19 -34.83 12.79 4.60
C ALA A 19 -34.56 11.83 3.42
N ALA A 20 -33.77 12.28 2.46
CA ALA A 20 -33.11 11.37 1.52
C ALA A 20 -31.92 10.71 2.23
N PRO A 21 -31.69 9.39 2.09
CA PRO A 21 -30.47 8.77 2.58
C PRO A 21 -29.30 9.36 1.80
N ALA A 22 -28.56 10.27 2.43
CA ALA A 22 -27.27 10.71 1.93
C ALA A 22 -26.33 9.51 2.03
N VAL A 23 -26.16 8.80 0.91
CA VAL A 23 -25.05 7.85 0.74
C VAL A 23 -23.79 8.70 0.83
N VAL A 24 -23.19 8.74 2.02
CA VAL A 24 -21.84 9.24 2.22
C VAL A 24 -20.92 8.29 1.45
N ALA A 25 -20.61 8.68 0.21
CA ALA A 25 -19.53 8.08 -0.55
C ALA A 25 -18.26 8.31 0.27
N GLN A 26 -17.79 7.26 0.94
CA GLN A 26 -16.51 7.29 1.62
C GLN A 26 -15.45 7.57 0.55
N PRO A 27 -14.54 8.54 0.78
CA PRO A 27 -13.47 8.77 -0.18
C PRO A 27 -12.71 7.45 -0.34
N ALA A 28 -12.68 6.93 -1.56
CA ALA A 28 -11.84 5.78 -1.87
C ALA A 28 -10.40 6.18 -1.51
N ALA A 29 -9.82 5.51 -0.51
CA ALA A 29 -8.42 5.68 -0.19
C ALA A 29 -7.63 5.43 -1.48
N ALA A 30 -6.73 6.35 -1.82
CA ALA A 30 -5.80 6.11 -2.92
C ALA A 30 -5.10 4.76 -2.66
N PRO A 31 -4.92 3.90 -3.68
CA PRO A 31 -4.18 2.66 -3.48
C PRO A 31 -2.81 3.02 -2.90
N ALA A 32 -2.48 2.45 -1.74
CA ALA A 32 -1.16 2.62 -1.16
C ALA A 32 -0.11 2.18 -2.20
N PRO A 33 1.08 2.80 -2.24
CA PRO A 33 2.16 2.34 -3.09
C PRO A 33 2.38 0.84 -2.83
N SER A 34 2.13 0.02 -3.84
CA SER A 34 2.33 -1.42 -3.73
C SER A 34 3.83 -1.68 -3.65
N ALA A 35 4.26 -2.67 -2.85
CA ALA A 35 5.65 -3.15 -2.83
C ALA A 35 6.22 -3.37 -4.24
N CYS A 36 5.35 -3.72 -5.19
CA CYS A 36 5.74 -3.93 -6.56
C CYS A 36 6.39 -2.74 -7.25
N VAL A 37 5.83 -1.54 -7.11
CA VAL A 37 6.37 -0.34 -7.78
C VAL A 37 7.70 0.06 -7.13
N ASP A 38 7.77 0.03 -5.80
CA ASP A 38 8.97 0.40 -5.05
C ASP A 38 10.14 -0.58 -5.29
N LEU A 39 9.81 -1.85 -5.57
CA LEU A 39 10.78 -2.87 -5.98
C LEU A 39 11.09 -2.85 -7.48
N SER A 40 10.57 -1.89 -8.25
CA SER A 40 10.70 -1.83 -9.72
C SER A 40 10.15 -3.06 -10.46
N GLY A 41 9.15 -3.70 -9.86
CA GLY A 41 8.41 -4.81 -10.44
C GLY A 41 7.23 -4.39 -11.30
N THR A 42 6.58 -5.40 -11.87
CA THR A 42 5.36 -5.27 -12.66
C THR A 42 4.31 -6.23 -12.13
N VAL A 43 3.04 -5.81 -12.18
CA VAL A 43 1.91 -6.66 -11.77
C VAL A 43 1.40 -7.40 -13.00
N ASP A 44 1.37 -8.73 -12.93
CA ASP A 44 0.84 -9.57 -13.99
C ASP A 44 -0.71 -9.68 -13.93
N ALA A 45 -1.27 -10.41 -14.90
CA ALA A 45 -2.72 -10.60 -15.01
C ALA A 45 -3.31 -11.33 -13.79
N ASP A 46 -2.52 -12.16 -13.11
CA ASP A 46 -2.92 -12.96 -11.96
C ASP A 46 -2.82 -12.18 -10.64
N LYS A 47 -2.61 -10.86 -10.71
CA LYS A 47 -2.41 -9.99 -9.54
C LYS A 47 -1.19 -10.39 -8.71
N ILE A 48 -0.18 -10.95 -9.38
CA ILE A 48 1.12 -11.23 -8.79
C ILE A 48 2.10 -10.14 -9.22
N CYS A 49 2.79 -9.57 -8.25
CA CYS A 49 3.94 -8.74 -8.50
C CYS A 49 5.14 -9.63 -8.89
N ARG A 50 5.75 -9.31 -10.02
CA ARG A 50 7.00 -9.89 -10.51
C ARG A 50 8.07 -8.81 -10.51
N VAL A 51 9.15 -9.06 -9.79
CA VAL A 51 10.38 -8.26 -9.86
C VAL A 51 11.45 -9.16 -10.42
N HIS A 52 12.16 -8.66 -11.43
CA HIS A 52 13.35 -9.31 -11.95
C HIS A 52 14.37 -8.22 -12.31
N THR A 53 15.53 -8.26 -11.65
CA THR A 53 16.66 -7.38 -11.95
C THR A 53 17.92 -8.22 -11.97
N GLU A 54 18.69 -8.14 -13.05
CA GLU A 54 19.96 -8.86 -13.17
C GLU A 54 21.08 -7.89 -13.53
N THR A 55 22.21 -8.03 -12.84
CA THR A 55 23.44 -7.28 -13.02
C THR A 55 24.63 -8.23 -12.90
N PRO A 56 25.86 -7.81 -13.25
CA PRO A 56 27.04 -8.66 -13.04
C PRO A 56 27.31 -9.03 -11.57
N SER A 57 26.84 -8.23 -10.61
CA SER A 57 27.07 -8.46 -9.18
C SER A 57 25.90 -9.15 -8.48
N TYR A 58 24.67 -8.99 -8.95
CA TYR A 58 23.51 -9.59 -8.32
C TYR A 58 22.32 -9.83 -9.25
N ARG A 59 21.46 -10.76 -8.82
CA ARG A 59 20.12 -10.98 -9.34
C ARG A 59 19.08 -10.87 -8.21
N LEU A 60 18.00 -10.15 -8.50
CA LEU A 60 16.83 -9.99 -7.64
C LEU A 60 15.63 -10.65 -8.31
N ASP A 61 14.97 -11.56 -7.60
CA ASP A 61 13.71 -12.17 -8.04
C ASP A 61 12.69 -12.09 -6.92
N TYR A 62 11.58 -11.39 -7.17
CA TYR A 62 10.46 -11.34 -6.23
C TYR A 62 9.17 -11.80 -6.91
N THR A 63 8.40 -12.62 -6.20
CA THR A 63 7.07 -13.06 -6.60
C THR A 63 6.15 -12.93 -5.40
N LEU A 64 5.18 -12.01 -5.44
CA LEU A 64 4.30 -11.74 -4.30
C LEU A 64 2.91 -11.27 -4.72
N PRO A 65 1.82 -11.71 -4.07
CA PRO A 65 0.48 -11.20 -4.32
C PRO A 65 0.39 -9.69 -4.03
N VAL A 66 -0.32 -8.93 -4.86
CA VAL A 66 -0.46 -7.46 -4.70
C VAL A 66 -1.51 -7.04 -3.68
N ASP A 67 -2.24 -7.99 -3.12
CA ASP A 67 -3.40 -7.78 -2.27
C ASP A 67 -3.14 -8.23 -0.82
N TYR A 68 -1.88 -8.13 -0.39
CA TYR A 68 -1.50 -8.25 1.01
C TYR A 68 -2.14 -7.14 1.86
N PRO A 69 -2.79 -7.43 3.00
CA PRO A 69 -3.46 -6.40 3.80
C PRO A 69 -2.51 -5.33 4.36
N ASP A 70 -1.32 -5.70 4.81
CA ASP A 70 -0.35 -4.78 5.42
C ASP A 70 0.76 -4.35 4.43
N GLN A 71 0.36 -3.91 3.22
CA GLN A 71 1.29 -3.49 2.15
C GLN A 71 2.44 -2.60 2.65
N PRO A 72 2.23 -1.54 3.47
CA PRO A 72 3.33 -0.66 3.89
C PRO A 72 4.44 -1.38 4.66
N ALA A 73 4.09 -2.31 5.55
CA ALA A 73 5.07 -3.05 6.35
C ALA A 73 5.86 -4.03 5.47
N LEU A 74 5.18 -4.73 4.56
CA LEU A 74 5.82 -5.63 3.61
C LEU A 74 6.76 -4.87 2.68
N THR A 75 6.32 -3.75 2.11
CA THR A 75 7.15 -2.89 1.26
C THR A 75 8.41 -2.44 1.98
N ALA A 76 8.28 -1.98 3.23
CA ALA A 76 9.42 -1.52 4.02
C ALA A 76 10.43 -2.66 4.27
N TYR A 77 9.94 -3.84 4.64
CA TYR A 77 10.77 -5.02 4.86
C TYR A 77 11.52 -5.46 3.60
N LEU A 78 10.82 -5.59 2.47
CA LEU A 78 11.41 -6.05 1.21
C LEU A 78 12.40 -5.03 0.66
N THR A 79 12.10 -3.74 0.76
CA THR A 79 12.99 -2.65 0.34
C THR A 79 14.26 -2.63 1.19
N GLN A 80 14.11 -2.68 2.52
CA GLN A 80 15.27 -2.75 3.42
C GLN A 80 16.15 -3.97 3.12
N THR A 81 15.53 -5.13 2.88
CA THR A 81 16.24 -6.38 2.56
C THR A 81 16.99 -6.25 1.23
N ARG A 82 16.34 -5.72 0.19
CA ARG A 82 16.94 -5.45 -1.11
C ARG A 82 18.15 -4.53 -0.98
N ASP A 83 17.97 -3.40 -0.31
CA ASP A 83 19.00 -2.36 -0.23
C ASP A 83 20.23 -2.86 0.54
N GLY A 84 20.03 -3.60 1.63
CA GLY A 84 21.11 -4.26 2.36
C GLY A 84 21.85 -5.31 1.52
N PHE A 85 21.11 -6.12 0.76
CA PHE A 85 21.69 -7.13 -0.13
C PHE A 85 22.49 -6.51 -1.28
N VAL A 86 21.93 -5.50 -1.96
CA VAL A 86 22.61 -4.78 -3.04
C VAL A 86 23.88 -4.08 -2.53
N ASN A 87 23.83 -3.50 -1.34
CA ASN A 87 25.00 -2.91 -0.70
C ASN A 87 26.14 -3.93 -0.52
N VAL A 88 25.82 -5.14 -0.04
CA VAL A 88 26.84 -6.20 0.13
C VAL A 88 27.35 -6.72 -1.21
N ALA A 89 26.45 -6.95 -2.18
CA ALA A 89 26.83 -7.44 -3.51
C ALA A 89 27.72 -6.45 -4.29
N GLY A 90 27.60 -5.15 -4.00
CA GLY A 90 28.42 -4.09 -4.59
C GLY A 90 29.79 -3.87 -3.93
N MET A 91 30.11 -4.56 -2.83
CA MET A 91 31.39 -4.35 -2.13
C MET A 91 32.59 -4.87 -2.94
N PRO A 92 33.74 -4.17 -2.89
CA PRO A 92 34.97 -4.65 -3.52
C PRO A 92 35.43 -5.97 -2.89
N GLY A 93 35.93 -6.88 -3.72
CA GLY A 93 36.35 -8.21 -3.26
C GLY A 93 35.22 -9.22 -3.07
N SER A 94 33.98 -8.87 -3.45
CA SER A 94 32.92 -9.87 -3.60
C SER A 94 33.34 -10.94 -4.61
N TRP A 95 33.03 -12.20 -4.31
CA TRP A 95 33.53 -13.36 -5.05
C TRP A 95 32.38 -14.30 -5.38
N ASN A 96 32.52 -15.10 -6.44
CA ASN A 96 31.48 -16.03 -6.89
C ASN A 96 30.13 -15.34 -7.22
N LEU A 97 30.21 -14.25 -7.99
CA LEU A 97 29.07 -13.46 -8.47
C LEU A 97 28.36 -14.14 -9.66
N PRO A 98 27.06 -13.83 -9.91
CA PRO A 98 26.21 -12.91 -9.16
C PRO A 98 25.62 -13.54 -7.90
N TYR A 99 25.46 -12.75 -6.84
CA TYR A 99 24.65 -13.16 -5.70
C TYR A 99 23.17 -13.14 -6.05
N VAL A 100 22.36 -13.95 -5.37
CA VAL A 100 20.92 -14.06 -5.66
C VAL A 100 20.11 -13.77 -4.41
N LEU A 101 19.13 -12.87 -4.55
CA LEU A 101 18.06 -12.67 -3.58
C LEU A 101 16.74 -13.06 -4.23
N ASP A 102 16.17 -14.18 -3.76
CA ASP A 102 14.86 -14.69 -4.18
C ASP A 102 13.87 -14.53 -3.02
N ALA A 103 12.68 -13.99 -3.30
CA ALA A 103 11.61 -13.88 -2.32
C ALA A 103 10.26 -14.26 -2.95
N LYS A 104 9.56 -15.19 -2.29
CA LYS A 104 8.26 -15.70 -2.73
C LYS A 104 7.23 -15.56 -1.62
N GLY A 105 6.25 -14.68 -1.84
CA GLY A 105 5.08 -14.55 -0.99
C GLY A 105 4.00 -15.54 -1.40
N THR A 106 3.42 -16.23 -0.43
CA THR A 106 2.29 -17.14 -0.66
C THR A 106 1.08 -16.64 0.08
N GLY A 107 0.02 -16.24 -0.63
CA GLY A 107 -1.20 -15.78 0.01
C GLY A 107 -1.92 -16.89 0.75
N TYR A 108 -2.22 -16.64 2.03
CA TYR A 108 -3.10 -17.48 2.84
C TYR A 108 -4.39 -16.72 3.14
N ARG A 109 -5.52 -17.43 3.11
CA ARG A 109 -6.84 -16.91 3.48
C ARG A 109 -7.51 -17.90 4.42
N THR A 110 -8.19 -17.39 5.44
CA THR A 110 -9.11 -18.20 6.27
C THR A 110 -10.53 -17.69 6.09
N GLY A 111 -11.53 -18.57 6.00
CA GLY A 111 -12.94 -18.18 5.84
C GLY A 111 -13.41 -18.02 4.39
N LEU A 112 -14.70 -17.67 4.22
CA LEU A 112 -15.32 -17.41 2.92
C LEU A 112 -14.76 -16.14 2.28
N ASP A 113 -14.84 -16.06 0.95
CA ASP A 113 -14.13 -15.06 0.13
C ASP A 113 -14.36 -13.59 0.53
N ASP A 114 -15.48 -13.29 1.19
CA ASP A 114 -15.90 -11.93 1.55
C ASP A 114 -15.75 -11.59 3.04
N GLY A 115 -15.27 -12.52 3.89
CA GLY A 115 -15.25 -12.34 5.36
C GLY A 115 -14.00 -12.83 6.09
N GLY A 116 -13.01 -13.28 5.33
CA GLY A 116 -11.82 -13.95 5.85
C GLY A 116 -10.63 -13.06 6.22
N THR A 117 -9.74 -13.52 7.10
CA THR A 117 -8.42 -12.89 7.29
C THR A 117 -7.44 -13.36 6.22
N ARG A 118 -6.45 -12.52 5.91
CA ARG A 118 -5.44 -12.78 4.87
C ARG A 118 -4.02 -12.54 5.40
N SER A 119 -3.06 -13.34 4.95
CA SER A 119 -1.62 -13.16 5.17
C SER A 119 -0.79 -13.57 3.94
N VAL A 120 0.51 -13.24 3.90
CA VAL A 120 1.49 -13.69 2.90
C VAL A 120 2.83 -14.07 3.51
#